data_AF-A0AAC9LBJ8-F1
#
_entry.id   AF-A0AAC9LBJ8-F1
#
_cell.length_a   1.000
_cell.length_b   1.000
_cell.length_c   1.000
_cell.angle_alpha   90.00
_cell.angle_beta   90.00
_cell.angle_gamma   90.00
#
_symmetry.space_group_name_H-M   'P 1'
#
loop_
_entity.id
_entity.type
_entity.pdbx_description
1 polymer ?
#
loop_
_entity_poly.entity_id
_entity_poly.type
_entity_poly.pdbx_seq_one_letter_code
_entity_poly.pdbx_strand_id
1 'polypeptide(L)'
;MAARSARSSSAVEKRPATTVDPHEEPSAEWGWHGGFPVGTRVAGWVGALSVFAMLIGNHEGHTEDLWLIFLGAGMVAALIWDQVRRRTSWRN
;
A
#
# COMPACT_ATOMS: atom_id res chain seq x y z
N MET A 1 -32.23 -40.35 -25.45
CA MET A 1 -31.14 -40.06 -24.50
C MET A 1 -30.13 -39.15 -25.21
N ALA A 2 -30.16 -37.84 -24.94
CA ALA A 2 -29.07 -36.88 -25.18
C ALA A 2 -29.55 -35.48 -24.72
N ALA A 3 -29.25 -35.14 -23.46
CA ALA A 3 -29.47 -33.81 -22.92
C ALA A 3 -28.33 -32.87 -23.37
N ARG A 4 -28.70 -31.67 -23.80
CA ARG A 4 -27.80 -30.55 -24.08
C ARG A 4 -26.99 -30.24 -22.81
N SER A 5 -25.70 -29.98 -22.95
CA SER A 5 -24.97 -29.14 -21.99
C SER A 5 -23.78 -28.50 -22.68
N ALA A 6 -24.03 -27.37 -23.35
CA ALA A 6 -23.02 -26.35 -23.49
C ALA A 6 -22.68 -25.84 -22.08
N ARG A 7 -21.40 -25.91 -21.70
CA ARG A 7 -20.89 -25.16 -20.55
C ARG A 7 -19.54 -24.57 -20.94
N SER A 8 -19.64 -23.46 -21.67
CA SER A 8 -18.62 -22.41 -21.72
C SER A 8 -18.60 -21.74 -20.35
N SER A 9 -17.44 -21.76 -19.68
CA SER A 9 -16.97 -20.74 -18.71
C SER A 9 -15.80 -21.32 -17.90
N SER A 10 -14.58 -21.14 -18.38
CA SER A 10 -13.39 -21.12 -17.52
C SER A 10 -12.56 -19.84 -17.74
N ALA A 11 -13.11 -18.86 -18.47
CA ALA A 11 -12.50 -17.54 -18.65
C ALA A 11 -12.75 -16.60 -17.46
N VAL A 12 -12.77 -17.13 -16.24
CA VAL A 12 -12.63 -16.32 -15.03
C VAL A 12 -11.27 -16.62 -14.47
N GLU A 13 -10.26 -16.27 -15.27
CA GLU A 13 -8.94 -15.98 -14.75
C GLU A 13 -9.12 -14.92 -13.67
N LYS A 14 -8.67 -15.26 -12.47
CA LYS A 14 -8.77 -14.46 -11.27
C LYS A 14 -7.90 -13.22 -11.45
N ARG A 15 -8.37 -12.25 -12.23
CA ARG A 15 -7.68 -10.97 -12.45
C ARG A 15 -7.44 -10.36 -11.07
N PRO A 16 -6.19 -10.05 -10.70
CA PRO A 16 -5.95 -9.33 -9.47
C PRO A 16 -6.78 -8.04 -9.54
N ALA A 17 -7.44 -7.67 -8.45
CA ALA A 17 -8.36 -6.52 -8.37
C ALA A 17 -7.70 -5.14 -8.63
N THR A 18 -6.48 -5.13 -9.16
CA THR A 18 -5.62 -3.96 -9.37
C THR A 18 -5.20 -3.81 -10.84
N THR A 19 -5.67 -4.67 -11.75
CA THR A 19 -5.38 -4.48 -13.18
C THR A 19 -6.33 -3.43 -13.75
N VAL A 20 -5.82 -2.21 -13.90
CA VAL A 20 -6.45 -1.16 -14.71
C VAL A 20 -6.68 -1.71 -16.12
N ASP A 21 -7.88 -1.49 -16.69
CA ASP A 21 -8.19 -1.95 -18.04
C ASP A 21 -7.36 -1.16 -19.07
N PRO A 22 -6.51 -1.81 -19.88
CA PRO A 22 -5.76 -1.14 -20.94
C PRO A 22 -6.63 -0.42 -21.97
N HIS A 23 -7.94 -0.74 -22.03
CA HIS A 23 -8.87 -0.06 -22.91
C HIS A 23 -9.25 1.35 -22.41
N GLU A 24 -9.21 1.60 -21.10
CA GLU A 24 -9.54 2.89 -20.48
C GLU A 24 -8.33 3.83 -20.44
N GLU A 25 -7.11 3.28 -20.27
CA GLU A 25 -5.87 4.05 -20.32
C GLU A 25 -4.69 3.23 -20.88
N PRO A 26 -4.06 3.65 -22.00
CA PRO A 26 -2.96 2.91 -22.62
C PRO A 26 -1.70 2.89 -21.75
N SER A 27 -1.54 3.82 -20.80
CA SER A 27 -0.43 3.85 -19.84
C SER A 27 -0.43 2.65 -18.87
N ALA A 28 -1.56 1.93 -18.75
CA ALA A 28 -1.64 0.69 -17.98
C ALA A 28 -0.67 -0.38 -18.51
N GLU A 29 -0.29 -0.32 -19.78
CA GLU A 29 0.61 -1.29 -20.42
C GLU A 29 2.08 -1.15 -19.94
N TRP A 30 2.48 -0.02 -19.34
CA TRP A 30 3.87 0.22 -18.89
C TRP A 30 4.14 -0.31 -17.48
N GLY A 31 3.13 -0.87 -16.81
CA GLY A 31 3.29 -1.73 -15.63
C GLY A 31 3.44 -1.01 -14.29
N TRP A 32 3.46 0.33 -14.23
CA TRP A 32 3.56 1.08 -12.96
C TRP A 32 2.23 1.22 -12.21
N HIS A 33 1.11 0.80 -12.79
CA HIS A 33 -0.24 0.95 -12.21
C HIS A 33 -0.59 -0.10 -11.14
N GLY A 34 0.35 -1.00 -10.85
CA GLY A 34 0.21 -1.99 -9.78
C GLY A 34 0.25 -1.36 -8.40
N GLY A 35 -0.83 -1.48 -7.63
CA GLY A 35 -0.79 -1.21 -6.20
C GLY A 35 0.10 -2.22 -5.48
N PHE A 36 1.09 -1.75 -4.72
CA PHE A 36 1.99 -2.59 -3.91
C PHE A 36 1.65 -2.50 -2.42
N PRO A 37 0.50 -3.04 -1.95
CA PRO A 37 0.02 -2.81 -0.59
C PRO A 37 0.98 -3.31 0.50
N VAL A 38 1.76 -4.36 0.22
CA VAL A 38 2.79 -4.85 1.15
C VAL A 38 4.04 -3.97 1.04
N GLY A 39 4.51 -3.69 -0.18
CA GLY A 39 5.69 -2.87 -0.44
C GLY A 39 5.58 -1.47 0.16
N THR A 40 4.43 -0.81 -0.02
CA THR A 40 4.16 0.52 0.56
C THR A 40 4.21 0.51 2.09
N ARG A 41 3.73 -0.57 2.75
CA ARG A 41 3.78 -0.67 4.21
C ARG A 41 5.20 -0.89 4.73
N VAL A 42 5.95 -1.78 4.08
CA VAL A 42 7.35 -2.02 4.42
C VAL A 42 8.16 -0.74 4.22
N ALA A 43 8.00 -0.07 3.08
CA ALA A 43 8.64 1.21 2.81
C ALA A 43 8.25 2.29 3.84
N GLY A 44 6.98 2.33 4.25
CA GLY A 44 6.51 3.24 5.29
C GLY A 44 7.19 3.00 6.64
N TRP A 45 7.27 1.75 7.09
CA TRP A 45 7.97 1.40 8.34
C TRP A 45 9.47 1.65 8.26
N VAL A 46 10.11 1.28 7.15
CA VAL A 46 11.53 1.57 6.92
C VAL A 46 11.78 3.08 6.97
N GLY A 47 10.97 3.87 6.27
CA GLY A 47 11.06 5.33 6.28
C GLY A 47 10.88 5.92 7.68
N ALA A 48 9.89 5.44 8.45
CA ALA A 48 9.68 5.90 9.83
C ALA A 48 10.89 5.58 10.72
N LEU A 49 11.46 4.37 10.60
CA LEU A 49 12.67 3.99 11.32
C LEU A 49 13.88 4.83 10.90
N SER A 50 14.03 5.14 9.61
CA SER A 50 15.09 6.03 9.11
C SER A 50 14.99 7.43 9.71
N VAL A 51 13.80 8.01 9.80
CA VAL A 51 13.59 9.34 10.44
C VAL A 51 14.02 9.31 11.90
N PHE A 52 13.69 8.26 12.65
CA PHE A 52 14.14 8.15 14.04
C PHE A 52 15.64 7.85 14.16
N ALA A 53 16.22 7.12 13.22
CA ALA A 53 17.67 6.89 13.19
C ALA A 53 18.45 8.21 13.01
N MET A 54 17.86 9.18 12.31
CA MET A 54 18.45 10.51 12.16
C MET A 54 18.55 11.28 13.48
N LEU A 55 17.88 10.89 14.57
CA LEU A 55 18.08 11.47 15.91
C LEU A 55 19.50 11.23 16.46
N ILE A 56 20.22 10.26 15.90
CA ILE A 56 21.59 9.94 16.28
C ILE A 56 22.53 10.78 15.39
N GLY A 57 22.97 11.93 15.90
CA GLY A 57 23.79 12.86 15.12
C GLY A 57 24.31 14.04 15.92
N ASN A 58 24.97 14.97 15.24
CA ASN A 58 25.55 16.18 15.84
C ASN A 58 24.51 17.31 15.97
N HIS A 59 23.37 17.03 16.61
CA HIS A 59 22.36 18.06 16.85
C HIS A 59 22.84 18.99 17.97
N GLU A 60 23.12 20.25 17.63
CA GLU A 60 23.43 21.28 18.64
C GLU A 60 22.15 21.92 19.20
N GLY A 61 21.05 21.87 18.46
CA GLY A 61 19.76 22.43 18.85
C GLY A 61 18.64 21.41 18.81
N HIS A 62 17.75 21.45 19.80
CA HIS A 62 16.59 20.53 19.91
C HIS A 62 15.48 20.77 18.87
N THR A 63 15.63 21.77 18.00
CA THR A 63 14.59 22.07 17.00
C THR A 63 14.53 20.97 15.94
N GLU A 64 15.68 20.44 15.51
CA GLU A 64 15.73 19.32 14.57
C GLU A 64 15.12 18.05 15.18
N ASP A 65 15.51 17.72 16.41
CA ASP A 65 14.94 16.59 17.16
C ASP A 65 13.41 16.68 17.24
N LEU A 66 12.86 17.86 17.52
CA LEU A 66 11.42 18.06 17.62
C LEU A 66 10.71 17.78 16.29
N TRP A 67 11.27 18.23 15.18
CA TRP A 67 10.73 17.95 13.84
C TRP A 67 10.83 16.47 13.47
N LEU A 68 11.97 15.83 13.73
CA LEU A 68 12.17 14.40 13.48
C LEU A 68 11.21 13.55 14.32
N ILE A 69 11.04 13.87 15.60
CA ILE A 69 10.08 13.18 16.48
C ILE A 69 8.65 13.40 15.98
N PHE A 70 8.26 14.63 15.65
CA PHE A 70 6.91 14.94 15.19
C PHE A 70 6.59 14.21 13.88
N LEU A 71 7.48 14.27 12.89
CA LEU A 71 7.31 13.57 11.61
C LEU A 71 7.30 12.05 11.78
N GLY A 72 8.26 11.50 12.53
CA GLY A 72 8.33 10.07 12.81
C GLY A 72 7.09 9.55 13.53
N ALA A 73 6.62 10.27 14.55
CA ALA A 73 5.38 9.93 15.26
C ALA A 73 4.16 10.00 14.35
N GLY A 74 4.07 11.02 13.49
CA GLY A 74 3.01 11.15 12.48
C GLY A 74 2.98 9.98 11.49
N MET A 75 4.15 9.56 11.00
CA MET A 75 4.27 8.39 10.10
C MET A 75 3.82 7.11 10.79
N VAL A 76 4.28 6.86 12.01
CA VAL A 76 3.88 5.67 12.80
C VAL A 76 2.37 5.67 13.06
N ALA A 77 1.80 6.82 13.45
CA ALA A 77 0.37 6.96 13.67
C ALA A 77 -0.43 6.65 12.40
N ALA A 78 0.00 7.15 11.23
CA ALA A 78 -0.63 6.88 9.95
C ALA A 78 -0.56 5.40 9.57
N LEU A 79 0.58 4.73 9.79
CA LEU A 79 0.75 3.29 9.52
C LEU A 79 -0.13 2.43 10.42
N ILE A 80 -0.20 2.77 11.72
CA ILE A 80 -1.07 2.08 12.67
C ILE A 80 -2.53 2.30 12.27
N TRP A 81 -2.93 3.53 11.95
CA TRP A 81 -4.27 3.85 11.47
C TRP A 81 -4.61 3.00 10.25
N ASP A 82 -3.75 3.00 9.22
CA ASP A 82 -3.96 2.22 8.00
C ASP A 82 -4.17 0.73 8.31
N GLN A 83 -3.34 0.17 9.19
CA GLN A 83 -3.47 -1.22 9.61
C GLN A 83 -4.78 -1.50 10.36
N VAL A 84 -5.20 -0.60 11.27
CA VAL A 84 -6.44 -0.74 12.03
C VAL A 84 -7.65 -0.64 11.10
N ARG A 85 -7.70 0.38 10.22
CA ARG A 85 -8.81 0.60 9.28
C ARG A 85 -9.03 -0.58 8.35
N ARG A 86 -7.95 -1.21 7.88
CA ARG A 86 -8.05 -2.42 7.04
C ARG A 86 -8.55 -3.63 7.82
N ARG A 87 -8.25 -3.73 9.11
CA ARG A 87 -8.78 -4.76 10.01
C ARG A 87 -10.23 -4.50 10.43
N THR A 88 -10.81 -3.35 10.10
CA THR A 88 -12.22 -3.03 10.44
C THR A 88 -13.07 -2.75 9.20
N SER A 89 -12.57 -3.07 8.00
CA SER A 89 -13.23 -2.73 6.74
C SER A 89 -14.54 -3.49 6.48
N TRP A 90 -14.91 -4.47 7.30
CA TRP A 90 -16.20 -5.16 7.23
C TRP A 90 -17.30 -4.46 8.05
N ARG A 91 -16.98 -3.39 8.78
CA ARG A 91 -17.92 -2.62 9.61
C ARG A 91 -18.38 -1.31 8.97
N ASN A 92 -17.95 -1.03 7.75
CA ASN A 92 -18.37 0.13 6.93
C ASN A 92 -18.72 -0.32 5.51
#